data_AF-N6U7K4-F1
#
_entry.id   AF-N6U7K4-F1
#
_cell.length_a   1.000
_cell.length_b   1.000
_cell.length_c   1.000
_cell.angle_alpha   90.00
_cell.angle_beta   90.00
_cell.angle_gamma   90.00
#
_symmetry.space_group_name_H-M   'P 1'
#
loop_
_entity.id
_entity.type
_entity.pdbx_description
1 polymer ?
#
loop_
_entity_poly.entity_id
_entity_poly.type
_entity_poly.pdbx_seq_one_letter_code
_entity_poly.pdbx_strand_id
1 'polypeptide(L)'
;MADPRIKTLKIKTGVVRRLAKEKTVYEKEADQQKNRIEKLKADKRDEHDIKKQEEVLAECLMMVPDCQRRLFKAFEELRGILETEQDLKETEEFAAAQKVLEEAKQQLPAAGEIHQILEENATSMSSEDWKQNMIEIGTMKDEFTKLMCQFDNPEILTYLKVSMRKRRKKRLNDRKRRDQKLIEKQRATEDRNKLHLEIDQWLNHKMEEVEKTKMEEAMQKDADSVLSEVTKKKSDARKQLSLISSLIKLRTVRENTANQRGEKTSLQDRRAFNVTTEKLITMWENSFQVYLKEEQGLKLMLEKNQTEDSKQAKLAKERRLVEEWKTVLFGQSHAVPSNHPTYWALTAAERELETFIAIRKSWDTFLTSPHSENGSKIPIGWILPDQNTRDAWEQYLDRNALF
;
A
#
# COMPACT_ATOMS: atom_id res chain seq x y z
N MET A 1 -25.70 61.80 18.40
CA MET A 1 -25.70 60.39 17.98
C MET A 1 -26.17 60.35 16.53
N ALA A 2 -25.45 59.70 15.63
CA ALA A 2 -25.84 59.65 14.22
C ALA A 2 -27.20 58.93 14.09
N ASP A 3 -28.11 59.49 13.29
CA ASP A 3 -29.45 58.95 13.05
C ASP A 3 -29.35 57.46 12.59
N PRO A 4 -30.03 56.52 13.27
CA PRO A 4 -30.09 55.12 12.85
C PRO A 4 -30.51 54.91 11.39
N ARG A 5 -31.29 55.84 10.81
CA ARG A 5 -31.70 55.82 9.40
C ARG A 5 -30.53 56.04 8.44
N ILE A 6 -29.67 57.02 8.72
CA ILE A 6 -28.45 57.30 7.94
C ILE A 6 -27.50 56.10 7.92
N LYS A 7 -27.37 55.40 9.05
CA LYS A 7 -26.56 54.16 9.13
C LYS A 7 -27.14 53.06 8.24
N THR A 8 -28.46 52.89 8.24
CA THR A 8 -29.16 51.89 7.42
C THR A 8 -29.01 52.21 5.94
N LEU A 9 -29.15 53.48 5.57
CA LEU A 9 -28.96 53.98 4.22
C LEU A 9 -27.54 53.69 3.71
N LYS A 10 -26.51 53.99 4.51
CA LYS A 10 -25.11 53.72 4.16
C LYS A 10 -24.83 52.22 3.94
N ILE A 11 -25.44 51.35 4.75
CA ILE A 11 -25.29 49.90 4.60
C ILE A 11 -25.94 49.42 3.29
N LYS A 12 -27.18 49.83 3.02
CA LYS A 12 -27.92 49.44 1.81
C LYS A 12 -27.27 49.98 0.53
N THR A 13 -26.79 51.22 0.55
CA THR A 13 -25.97 51.80 -0.52
C THR A 13 -24.69 50.98 -0.76
N GLY A 14 -24.02 50.52 0.30
CA GLY A 14 -22.86 49.65 0.19
C GLY A 14 -23.18 48.28 -0.41
N VAL A 15 -24.35 47.71 -0.12
CA VAL A 15 -24.83 46.44 -0.69
C VAL A 15 -25.06 46.59 -2.20
N VAL A 16 -25.81 47.61 -2.63
CA VAL A 16 -26.08 47.86 -4.07
C VAL A 16 -24.77 48.08 -4.83
N ARG A 17 -23.86 48.90 -4.30
CA ARG A 17 -22.55 49.17 -4.93
C ARG A 17 -21.71 47.90 -5.12
N ARG A 18 -21.74 46.96 -4.17
CA ARG A 18 -21.00 45.69 -4.28
C ARG A 18 -21.63 44.76 -5.31
N LEU A 19 -22.94 44.59 -5.28
CA LEU A 19 -23.66 43.73 -6.22
C LEU A 19 -23.55 44.25 -7.67
N ALA A 20 -23.57 45.57 -7.86
CA ALA A 20 -23.30 46.24 -9.13
C ALA A 20 -21.90 45.87 -9.65
N LYS A 21 -20.87 45.99 -8.81
CA LYS A 21 -19.50 45.59 -9.17
C LYS A 21 -19.37 44.09 -9.46
N GLU A 22 -19.95 43.22 -8.63
CA GLU A 22 -19.96 41.77 -8.83
C GLU A 22 -20.51 41.42 -10.21
N LYS A 23 -21.65 42.00 -10.60
CA LYS A 23 -22.24 41.82 -11.92
C LYS A 23 -21.25 42.20 -13.04
N THR A 24 -20.64 43.39 -12.96
CA THR A 24 -19.70 43.83 -14.00
C THR A 24 -18.46 42.94 -14.11
N VAL A 25 -18.02 42.34 -13.01
CA VAL A 25 -16.87 41.42 -13.01
C VAL A 25 -17.24 40.12 -13.69
N TYR A 26 -18.38 39.52 -13.36
CA TYR A 26 -18.84 38.28 -13.99
C TYR A 26 -19.15 38.46 -15.48
N GLU A 27 -19.71 39.61 -15.89
CA GLU A 27 -19.93 39.92 -17.32
C GLU A 27 -18.60 40.05 -18.07
N LYS A 28 -17.62 40.78 -17.50
CA LYS A 28 -16.27 40.88 -18.09
C LYS A 28 -15.56 39.53 -18.19
N GLU A 29 -15.71 38.68 -17.18
CA GLU A 29 -15.13 37.33 -17.20
C GLU A 29 -15.77 36.47 -18.30
N ALA A 30 -17.09 36.51 -18.43
CA ALA A 30 -17.80 35.82 -19.51
C ALA A 30 -17.35 36.32 -20.90
N ASP A 31 -17.19 37.63 -21.09
CA ASP A 31 -16.73 38.20 -22.36
C ASP A 31 -15.26 37.86 -22.66
N GLN A 32 -14.39 37.82 -21.65
CA GLN A 32 -13.01 37.34 -21.81
C GLN A 32 -12.98 35.86 -22.25
N GLN A 33 -13.83 35.01 -21.68
CA GLN A 33 -13.92 33.61 -22.07
C GLN A 33 -14.50 33.44 -23.47
N LYS A 34 -15.52 34.22 -23.87
CA LYS A 34 -16.04 34.25 -25.25
C LYS A 34 -14.95 34.64 -26.25
N ASN A 35 -14.24 35.74 -26.00
CA ASN A 35 -13.14 36.20 -26.86
C ASN A 35 -12.02 35.15 -26.96
N ARG A 36 -11.75 34.41 -25.88
CA ARG A 36 -10.80 33.30 -25.90
C ARG A 36 -11.28 32.14 -26.76
N ILE A 37 -12.55 31.77 -26.67
CA ILE A 37 -13.15 30.72 -27.53
C ILE A 37 -13.12 31.14 -29.00
N GLU A 38 -13.44 32.40 -29.31
CA GLU A 38 -13.37 32.93 -30.68
C GLU A 38 -11.95 32.87 -31.25
N LYS A 39 -10.94 33.21 -30.46
CA LYS A 39 -9.52 33.03 -30.84
C LYS A 39 -9.18 31.57 -31.09
N LEU A 40 -9.61 30.65 -30.21
CA LEU A 40 -9.39 29.21 -30.39
C LEU A 40 -10.08 28.65 -31.64
N LYS A 41 -11.26 29.18 -31.98
CA LYS A 41 -11.99 28.87 -33.22
C LYS A 41 -11.28 29.43 -34.46
N ALA A 42 -10.77 30.65 -34.40
CA ALA A 42 -9.99 31.28 -35.47
C ALA A 42 -8.67 30.52 -35.73
N ASP A 43 -8.00 30.07 -34.68
CA ASP A 43 -6.75 29.30 -34.73
C ASP A 43 -6.94 27.83 -35.16
N LYS A 44 -8.19 27.38 -35.42
CA LYS A 44 -8.56 26.00 -35.77
C LYS A 44 -7.94 24.95 -34.82
N ARG A 45 -7.98 25.23 -33.52
CA ARG A 45 -7.54 24.30 -32.47
C ARG A 45 -8.46 23.07 -32.38
N ASP A 46 -8.01 22.06 -31.65
CA ASP A 46 -8.75 20.80 -31.49
C ASP A 46 -10.15 21.02 -30.89
N GLU A 47 -11.13 20.25 -31.38
CA GLU A 47 -12.54 20.40 -31.03
C GLU A 47 -12.81 20.07 -29.55
N HIS A 48 -12.00 19.18 -28.97
CA HIS A 48 -12.04 18.85 -27.55
C HIS A 48 -11.68 20.06 -26.67
N ASP A 49 -10.64 20.82 -27.04
CA ASP A 49 -10.21 21.98 -26.28
C ASP A 49 -11.21 23.14 -26.38
N ILE A 50 -11.84 23.31 -27.55
CA ILE A 50 -12.92 24.28 -27.74
C ILE A 50 -14.12 23.91 -26.87
N LYS A 51 -14.58 22.65 -26.88
CA LYS A 51 -15.69 22.18 -26.04
C LYS A 51 -15.43 22.38 -24.55
N LYS A 52 -14.21 22.08 -24.10
CA LYS A 52 -13.82 22.31 -22.71
C LYS A 52 -13.92 23.79 -22.34
N GLN A 53 -13.50 24.68 -23.23
CA GLN A 53 -13.60 26.12 -22.96
C GLN A 53 -15.05 26.63 -23.03
N GLU A 54 -15.89 26.04 -23.89
CA GLU A 54 -17.34 26.30 -23.91
C GLU A 54 -18.04 25.86 -22.61
N GLU A 55 -17.61 24.76 -21.98
CA GLU A 55 -18.08 24.36 -20.65
C GLU A 55 -17.71 25.42 -19.59
N VAL A 56 -16.47 25.92 -19.60
CA VAL A 56 -16.05 27.00 -18.69
C VAL A 56 -16.86 28.27 -18.91
N LEU A 57 -17.12 28.65 -20.16
CA LEU A 57 -17.97 29.80 -20.46
C LEU A 57 -19.40 29.60 -19.93
N ALA A 58 -19.96 28.40 -20.06
CA ALA A 58 -21.28 28.10 -19.53
C ALA A 58 -21.32 28.26 -18.00
N GLU A 59 -20.29 27.81 -17.28
CA GLU A 59 -20.18 28.01 -15.83
C GLU A 59 -20.12 29.50 -15.46
N CYS A 60 -19.36 30.31 -16.18
CA CYS A 60 -19.31 31.77 -15.97
C CYS A 60 -20.69 32.43 -16.21
N LEU A 61 -21.38 32.04 -17.29
CA LEU A 61 -22.71 32.60 -17.64
C LEU A 61 -23.79 32.23 -16.62
N MET A 62 -23.68 31.07 -15.97
CA MET A 62 -24.65 30.63 -14.95
C MET A 62 -24.63 31.51 -13.68
N MET A 63 -23.55 32.28 -13.45
CA MET A 63 -23.42 33.16 -12.29
C MET A 63 -24.12 34.52 -12.46
N VAL A 64 -24.24 35.00 -13.71
CA VAL A 64 -24.79 36.33 -14.03
C VAL A 64 -26.27 36.49 -13.62
N PRO A 65 -27.18 35.54 -13.88
CA PRO A 65 -28.59 35.68 -13.52
C PRO A 65 -28.86 35.81 -12.02
N ASP A 66 -28.10 35.11 -11.18
CA ASP A 66 -28.25 35.21 -9.71
C ASP A 66 -27.79 36.58 -9.20
N CYS A 67 -26.64 37.07 -9.69
CA CYS A 67 -26.16 38.41 -9.38
C CYS A 67 -27.15 39.50 -9.82
N GLN A 68 -27.77 39.36 -11.00
CA GLN A 68 -28.80 40.28 -11.47
C GLN A 68 -30.03 40.30 -10.56
N ARG A 69 -30.53 39.14 -10.12
CA ARG A 69 -31.67 39.04 -9.18
C ARG A 69 -31.34 39.69 -7.84
N ARG A 70 -30.15 39.41 -7.29
CA ARG A 70 -29.70 40.00 -6.02
C ARG A 70 -29.56 41.52 -6.14
N LEU A 71 -28.99 42.02 -7.24
CA LEU A 71 -28.88 43.46 -7.52
C LEU A 71 -30.26 44.12 -7.62
N PHE A 72 -31.21 43.50 -8.33
CA PHE A 72 -32.58 44.01 -8.48
C PHE A 72 -33.27 44.16 -7.12
N LYS A 73 -33.25 43.13 -6.29
CA LYS A 73 -33.85 43.18 -4.96
C LYS A 73 -33.22 44.25 -4.07
N ALA A 74 -31.89 44.35 -4.06
CA ALA A 74 -31.19 45.36 -3.28
C ALA A 74 -31.44 46.78 -3.79
N PHE A 75 -31.62 46.94 -5.11
CA PHE A 75 -31.97 48.21 -5.76
C PHE A 75 -33.37 48.68 -5.35
N GLU A 76 -34.39 47.80 -5.42
CA GLU A 76 -35.75 48.14 -4.98
C GLU A 76 -35.81 48.48 -3.48
N GLU A 77 -35.10 47.71 -2.65
CA GLU A 77 -35.01 47.99 -1.21
C GLU A 77 -34.38 49.37 -0.93
N LEU A 78 -33.31 49.74 -1.63
CA LEU A 78 -32.67 51.05 -1.45
C LEU A 78 -33.53 52.19 -2.04
N ARG A 79 -34.19 51.96 -3.17
CA ARG A 79 -35.12 52.91 -3.79
C ARG A 79 -36.30 53.22 -2.86
N GLY A 80 -36.94 52.20 -2.28
CA GLY A 80 -38.07 52.38 -1.36
C GLY A 80 -37.69 53.15 -0.09
N ILE A 81 -36.46 52.98 0.41
CA ILE A 81 -35.93 53.76 1.54
C ILE A 81 -35.78 55.24 1.15
N LEU A 82 -35.23 55.55 -0.03
CA LEU A 82 -35.09 56.94 -0.49
C LEU A 82 -36.44 57.63 -0.78
N GLU A 83 -37.45 56.87 -1.23
CA GLU A 83 -38.81 57.40 -1.46
C GLU A 83 -39.53 57.73 -0.15
N THR A 84 -39.23 56.99 0.93
CA THR A 84 -39.82 57.16 2.27
C THR A 84 -39.09 58.23 3.10
N GLU A 85 -37.77 58.32 2.99
CA GLU A 85 -36.90 59.18 3.81
C GLU A 85 -36.45 60.46 3.06
N GLN A 86 -37.41 61.18 2.47
CA GLN A 86 -37.15 62.41 1.69
C GLN A 86 -36.71 63.61 2.54
N ASP A 87 -36.88 63.51 3.86
CA ASP A 87 -36.43 64.44 4.89
C ASP A 87 -34.89 64.47 5.04
N LEU A 88 -34.18 63.45 4.54
CA LEU A 88 -32.72 63.33 4.61
C LEU A 88 -31.99 63.81 3.34
N LYS A 89 -32.68 64.50 2.40
CA LYS A 89 -32.13 64.95 1.12
C LYS A 89 -30.87 65.82 1.21
N GLU A 90 -30.71 66.58 2.29
CA GLU A 90 -29.55 67.46 2.51
C GLU A 90 -28.31 66.71 3.06
N THR A 91 -28.42 65.41 3.34
CA THR A 91 -27.30 64.60 3.84
C THR A 91 -26.43 64.05 2.71
N GLU A 92 -25.11 64.00 2.94
CA GLU A 92 -24.14 63.46 1.98
C GLU A 92 -24.40 61.99 1.65
N GLU A 93 -24.92 61.22 2.63
CA GLU A 93 -25.26 59.81 2.46
C GLU A 93 -26.46 59.59 1.53
N PHE A 94 -27.43 60.50 1.53
CA PHE A 94 -28.59 60.46 0.62
C PHE A 94 -28.17 60.74 -0.82
N ALA A 95 -27.35 61.79 -1.04
CA ALA A 95 -26.79 62.09 -2.35
C ALA A 95 -25.92 60.93 -2.88
N ALA A 96 -25.12 60.30 -2.01
CA ALA A 96 -24.31 59.14 -2.36
C ALA A 96 -25.15 57.89 -2.69
N ALA A 97 -26.26 57.68 -1.97
CA ALA A 97 -27.21 56.60 -2.25
C ALA A 97 -27.91 56.79 -3.61
N GLN A 98 -28.36 58.00 -3.89
CA GLN A 98 -29.01 58.36 -5.15
C GLN A 98 -28.06 58.17 -6.35
N LYS A 99 -26.79 58.60 -6.22
CA LYS A 99 -25.76 58.38 -7.24
C LYS A 99 -25.52 56.89 -7.51
N VAL A 100 -25.45 56.06 -6.46
CA VAL A 100 -25.26 54.61 -6.59
C VAL A 100 -26.47 53.93 -7.23
N LEU A 101 -27.69 54.40 -6.95
CA LEU A 101 -28.87 53.90 -7.65
C LEU A 101 -28.83 54.23 -9.14
N GLU A 102 -28.50 55.46 -9.53
CA GLU A 102 -28.38 55.81 -10.95
C GLU A 102 -27.29 54.98 -11.66
N GLU A 103 -26.13 54.78 -11.03
CA GLU A 103 -25.07 53.90 -11.54
C GLU A 103 -25.53 52.43 -11.64
N ALA A 104 -26.30 51.94 -10.67
CA ALA A 104 -26.83 50.57 -10.67
C ALA A 104 -27.99 50.38 -11.67
N LYS A 105 -28.76 51.44 -11.96
CA LYS A 105 -29.88 51.45 -12.94
C LYS A 105 -29.42 51.06 -14.33
N GLN A 106 -28.25 51.56 -14.75
CA GLN A 106 -27.61 51.19 -16.01
C GLN A 106 -27.18 49.72 -16.06
N GLN A 107 -27.08 49.06 -14.91
CA GLN A 107 -26.67 47.67 -14.76
C GLN A 107 -27.84 46.73 -14.44
N LEU A 108 -29.08 47.20 -14.49
CA LEU A 108 -30.25 46.33 -14.40
C LEU A 108 -30.59 45.76 -15.80
N PRO A 109 -31.17 44.55 -15.89
CA PRO A 109 -31.57 44.00 -17.18
C PRO A 109 -32.61 44.90 -17.87
N ALA A 110 -32.69 44.83 -19.21
CA ALA A 110 -33.59 45.58 -20.11
C ALA A 110 -35.10 45.51 -19.81
N ALA A 111 -35.50 44.95 -18.66
CA ALA A 111 -36.84 45.12 -18.09
C ALA A 111 -37.17 46.60 -17.81
N GLY A 112 -36.16 47.44 -17.54
CA GLY A 112 -36.32 48.89 -17.42
C GLY A 112 -36.69 49.56 -18.75
N GLU A 113 -36.06 49.16 -19.85
CA GLU A 113 -36.41 49.63 -21.20
C GLU A 113 -37.81 49.15 -21.60
N ILE A 114 -38.15 47.89 -21.30
CA ILE A 114 -39.51 47.36 -21.54
C ILE A 114 -40.54 48.13 -20.71
N HIS A 115 -40.25 48.46 -19.44
CA HIS A 115 -41.16 49.23 -18.61
C HIS A 115 -41.34 50.66 -19.12
N GLN A 116 -40.26 51.31 -19.55
CA GLN A 116 -40.29 52.65 -20.13
C GLN A 116 -41.03 52.67 -21.48
N ILE A 117 -40.83 51.66 -22.33
CA ILE A 117 -41.60 51.46 -23.56
C ILE A 117 -43.08 51.20 -23.25
N LEU A 118 -43.41 50.46 -22.20
CA LEU A 118 -44.80 50.22 -21.79
C LEU A 118 -45.46 51.48 -21.20
N GLU A 119 -44.73 52.33 -20.48
CA GLU A 119 -45.21 53.64 -19.98
C GLU A 119 -45.41 54.64 -21.13
N GLU A 120 -44.47 54.68 -22.09
CA GLU A 120 -44.57 55.49 -23.32
C GLU A 120 -45.72 54.98 -24.21
N ASN A 121 -45.92 53.67 -24.33
CA ASN A 121 -47.04 53.09 -25.08
C ASN A 121 -48.40 53.32 -24.39
N ALA A 122 -48.44 53.36 -23.06
CA ALA A 122 -49.65 53.69 -22.31
C ALA A 122 -50.10 55.14 -22.52
N THR A 123 -49.19 56.05 -22.88
CA THR A 123 -49.47 57.48 -23.09
C THR A 123 -49.57 57.88 -24.58
N SER A 124 -48.95 57.12 -25.49
CA SER A 124 -48.86 57.45 -26.93
C SER A 124 -49.73 56.60 -27.86
N MET A 125 -50.14 55.39 -27.47
CA MET A 125 -50.86 54.49 -28.36
C MET A 125 -52.37 54.72 -28.37
N SER A 126 -52.95 54.73 -29.58
CA SER A 126 -54.40 54.80 -29.80
C SER A 126 -55.12 53.55 -29.26
N SER A 127 -56.41 53.68 -28.93
CA SER A 127 -57.25 52.54 -28.53
C SER A 127 -57.37 51.47 -29.62
N GLU A 128 -57.24 51.85 -30.91
CA GLU A 128 -57.20 50.91 -32.03
C GLU A 128 -55.90 50.06 -32.01
N ASP A 129 -54.74 50.71 -31.86
CA ASP A 129 -53.45 50.04 -31.87
C ASP A 129 -53.27 49.13 -30.64
N TRP A 130 -53.84 49.53 -29.50
CA TRP A 130 -53.92 48.69 -28.31
C TRP A 130 -54.70 47.40 -28.55
N LYS A 131 -55.83 47.47 -29.26
CA LYS A 131 -56.62 46.28 -29.61
C LYS A 131 -55.84 45.38 -30.58
N GLN A 132 -55.13 45.97 -31.55
CA GLN A 132 -54.35 45.21 -32.52
C GLN A 132 -53.17 44.48 -31.86
N ASN A 133 -52.41 45.15 -31.01
CA ASN A 133 -51.34 44.51 -30.22
C ASN A 133 -51.88 43.42 -29.29
N MET A 134 -53.06 43.61 -28.70
CA MET A 134 -53.66 42.60 -27.83
C MET A 134 -54.11 41.35 -28.61
N ILE A 135 -54.57 41.53 -29.85
CA ILE A 135 -54.86 40.43 -30.77
C ILE A 135 -53.57 39.71 -31.17
N GLU A 136 -52.51 40.43 -31.54
CA GLU A 136 -51.20 39.84 -31.88
C GLU A 136 -50.61 39.04 -30.71
N ILE A 137 -50.61 39.62 -29.51
CA ILE A 137 -50.19 38.92 -28.28
C ILE A 137 -51.08 37.69 -28.02
N GLY A 138 -52.39 37.80 -28.27
CA GLY A 138 -53.32 36.68 -28.20
C GLY A 138 -52.95 35.55 -29.16
N THR A 139 -52.68 35.87 -30.42
CA THR A 139 -52.28 34.88 -31.43
C THR A 139 -50.95 34.22 -31.09
N MET A 140 -49.96 35.01 -30.67
CA MET A 140 -48.67 34.46 -30.20
C MET A 140 -48.88 33.55 -28.99
N LYS A 141 -49.72 33.95 -28.02
CA LYS A 141 -50.04 33.12 -26.87
C LYS A 141 -50.71 31.81 -27.26
N ASP A 142 -51.62 31.84 -28.23
CA ASP A 142 -52.29 30.64 -28.73
C ASP A 142 -51.31 29.71 -29.47
N GLU A 143 -50.39 30.26 -30.25
CA GLU A 143 -49.29 29.51 -30.89
C GLU A 143 -48.36 28.88 -29.85
N PHE A 144 -47.95 29.65 -28.84
CA PHE A 144 -47.16 29.12 -27.71
C PHE A 144 -47.90 28.01 -26.98
N THR A 145 -49.20 28.19 -26.72
CA THR A 145 -50.01 27.18 -26.04
C THR A 145 -50.14 25.90 -26.87
N LYS A 146 -50.36 26.03 -28.19
CA LYS A 146 -50.37 24.87 -29.12
C LYS A 146 -49.04 24.12 -29.13
N LEU A 147 -47.91 24.84 -29.15
CA LEU A 147 -46.58 24.23 -29.08
C LEU A 147 -46.36 23.55 -27.73
N MET A 148 -46.75 24.18 -26.61
CA MET A 148 -46.64 23.58 -25.28
C MET A 148 -47.46 22.30 -25.14
N CYS A 149 -48.67 22.25 -25.68
CA CYS A 149 -49.51 21.05 -25.64
C CYS A 149 -48.87 19.84 -26.34
N GLN A 150 -47.97 20.04 -27.32
CA GLN A 150 -47.22 18.94 -27.94
C GLN A 150 -46.23 18.29 -26.96
N PHE A 151 -45.70 19.06 -26.00
CA PHE A 151 -44.80 18.59 -24.96
C PHE A 151 -45.53 18.02 -23.73
N ASP A 152 -46.82 18.30 -23.59
CA ASP A 152 -47.66 17.83 -22.48
C ASP A 152 -48.25 16.43 -22.69
N ASN A 153 -47.93 15.75 -23.81
CA ASN A 153 -48.39 14.38 -24.01
C ASN A 153 -47.78 13.45 -22.93
N PRO A 154 -48.60 12.88 -22.02
CA PRO A 154 -48.12 12.10 -20.89
C PRO A 154 -47.41 10.81 -21.33
N GLU A 155 -47.75 10.25 -22.48
CA GLU A 155 -47.13 9.04 -23.02
C GLU A 155 -45.69 9.31 -23.50
N ILE A 156 -45.47 10.43 -24.19
CA ILE A 156 -44.14 10.83 -24.65
C ILE A 156 -43.26 11.18 -23.44
N LEU A 157 -43.79 11.91 -22.46
CA LEU A 157 -43.06 12.24 -21.24
C LEU A 157 -42.69 11.00 -20.42
N THR A 158 -43.59 10.03 -20.30
CA THR A 158 -43.29 8.76 -19.62
C THR A 158 -42.25 7.94 -20.38
N TYR A 159 -42.35 7.84 -21.70
CA TYR A 159 -41.34 7.20 -22.56
C TYR A 159 -39.96 7.86 -22.42
N LEU A 160 -39.89 9.20 -22.47
CA LEU A 160 -38.64 9.95 -22.31
C LEU A 160 -38.05 9.75 -20.91
N LYS A 161 -38.87 9.80 -19.85
CA LYS A 161 -38.44 9.52 -18.47
C LYS A 161 -37.85 8.11 -18.35
N VAL A 162 -38.49 7.10 -18.95
CA VAL A 162 -37.98 5.71 -18.97
C VAL A 162 -36.67 5.62 -19.75
N SER A 163 -36.57 6.22 -20.93
CA SER A 163 -35.37 6.24 -21.76
C SER A 163 -34.19 6.92 -21.07
N MET A 164 -34.44 8.03 -20.37
CA MET A 164 -33.45 8.73 -19.56
C MET A 164 -33.00 7.89 -18.36
N ARG A 165 -33.92 7.21 -17.67
CA ARG A 165 -33.59 6.26 -16.60
C ARG A 165 -32.72 5.11 -17.12
N LYS A 166 -33.06 4.51 -18.26
CA LYS A 166 -32.25 3.47 -18.92
C LYS A 166 -30.86 3.97 -19.26
N ARG A 167 -30.74 5.17 -19.85
CA ARG A 167 -29.45 5.80 -20.19
C ARG A 167 -28.62 6.11 -18.95
N ARG A 168 -29.22 6.62 -17.88
CA ARG A 168 -28.54 6.85 -16.59
C ARG A 168 -28.03 5.55 -15.97
N LYS A 169 -28.85 4.49 -15.98
CA LYS A 169 -28.46 3.15 -15.49
C LYS A 169 -27.31 2.58 -16.31
N LYS A 170 -27.34 2.71 -17.64
CA LYS A 170 -26.24 2.30 -18.53
C LYS A 170 -24.93 3.03 -18.16
N ARG A 171 -24.95 4.37 -18.07
CA ARG A 171 -23.77 5.18 -17.70
C ARG A 171 -23.20 4.78 -16.33
N LEU A 172 -24.06 4.48 -15.36
CA LEU A 172 -23.64 4.03 -14.04
C LEU A 172 -22.98 2.65 -14.09
N ASN A 173 -23.56 1.70 -14.84
CA ASN A 173 -22.97 0.37 -15.02
C ASN A 173 -21.63 0.43 -15.76
N ASP A 174 -21.51 1.28 -16.78
CA ASP A 174 -20.26 1.49 -17.51
C ASP A 174 -19.18 2.13 -16.62
N ARG A 175 -19.57 3.04 -15.72
CA ARG A 175 -18.67 3.57 -14.68
C ARG A 175 -18.20 2.47 -13.74
N LYS A 176 -19.12 1.72 -13.13
CA LYS A 176 -18.81 0.60 -12.24
C LYS A 176 -17.88 -0.43 -12.88
N ARG A 177 -18.09 -0.75 -14.17
CA ARG A 177 -17.23 -1.68 -14.93
C ARG A 177 -15.83 -1.12 -15.13
N ARG A 178 -15.69 0.19 -15.40
CA ARG A 178 -14.37 0.83 -15.51
C ARG A 178 -13.64 0.85 -14.17
N ASP A 179 -14.36 1.16 -13.09
CA ASP A 179 -13.79 1.17 -11.73
C ASP A 179 -13.34 -0.24 -11.32
N GLN A 180 -14.15 -1.27 -11.60
CA GLN A 180 -13.78 -2.67 -11.40
C GLN A 180 -12.53 -3.06 -12.18
N LYS A 181 -12.46 -2.73 -13.48
CA LYS A 181 -11.26 -2.99 -14.29
C LYS A 181 -10.01 -2.29 -13.76
N LEU A 182 -10.15 -1.08 -13.22
CA LEU A 182 -9.04 -0.35 -12.62
C LEU A 182 -8.55 -1.07 -11.35
N ILE A 183 -9.47 -1.49 -10.49
CA ILE A 183 -9.16 -2.24 -9.27
C ILE A 183 -8.52 -3.59 -9.61
N GLU A 184 -9.06 -4.32 -10.59
CA GLU A 184 -8.49 -5.58 -11.07
C GLU A 184 -7.08 -5.40 -11.62
N LYS A 185 -6.84 -4.32 -12.38
CA LYS A 185 -5.51 -3.99 -12.88
C LYS A 185 -4.53 -3.67 -11.74
N GLN A 186 -4.98 -2.92 -10.73
CA GLN A 186 -4.17 -2.62 -9.54
C GLN A 186 -3.82 -3.89 -8.76
N ARG A 187 -4.80 -4.76 -8.50
CA ARG A 187 -4.56 -6.06 -7.86
C ARG A 187 -3.59 -6.92 -8.65
N ALA A 188 -3.77 -7.02 -9.97
CA ALA A 188 -2.85 -7.76 -10.83
C ALA A 188 -1.42 -7.19 -10.78
N THR A 189 -1.25 -5.87 -10.69
CA THR A 189 0.08 -5.26 -10.50
C THR A 189 0.66 -5.55 -9.12
N GLU A 190 -0.15 -5.51 -8.06
CA GLU A 190 0.28 -5.85 -6.70
C GLU A 190 0.70 -7.32 -6.59
N ASP A 191 -0.09 -8.23 -7.16
CA ASP A 191 0.23 -9.66 -7.15
C ASP A 191 1.48 -9.96 -7.97
N ARG A 192 1.68 -9.28 -9.10
CA ARG A 192 2.94 -9.36 -9.84
C ARG A 192 4.14 -8.87 -9.01
N ASN A 193 3.98 -7.77 -8.26
CA ASN A 193 5.04 -7.25 -7.40
C ASN A 193 5.35 -8.21 -6.25
N LYS A 194 4.35 -8.89 -5.68
CA LYS A 194 4.58 -9.96 -4.68
C LYS A 194 5.38 -11.12 -5.26
N LEU A 195 5.04 -11.58 -6.47
CA LEU A 195 5.80 -12.63 -7.15
C LEU A 195 7.25 -12.20 -7.42
N HIS A 196 7.49 -10.96 -7.82
CA HIS A 196 8.84 -10.43 -7.97
C HIS A 196 9.61 -10.43 -6.63
N LEU A 197 8.97 -10.01 -5.55
CA LEU A 197 9.58 -10.04 -4.22
C LEU A 197 9.92 -11.46 -3.77
N GLU A 198 9.04 -12.44 -4.03
CA GLU A 198 9.30 -13.86 -3.74
C GLU A 198 10.49 -14.40 -4.55
N ILE A 199 10.58 -14.03 -5.84
CA ILE A 199 11.72 -14.37 -6.70
C ILE A 199 13.01 -13.77 -6.15
N ASP A 200 13.00 -12.49 -5.76
CA ASP A 200 14.17 -11.80 -5.21
C ASP A 200 14.62 -12.43 -3.88
N GLN A 201 13.67 -12.77 -3.00
CA GLN A 201 13.96 -13.50 -1.76
C GLN A 201 14.58 -14.87 -2.04
N TRP A 202 14.05 -15.61 -3.02
CA TRP A 202 14.60 -16.90 -3.42
C TRP A 202 16.01 -16.76 -4.01
N LEU A 203 16.25 -15.74 -4.85
CA LEU A 203 17.56 -15.44 -5.41
C LEU A 203 18.56 -15.09 -4.32
N ASN A 204 18.20 -14.23 -3.38
CA ASN A 204 19.06 -13.88 -2.24
C ASN A 204 19.40 -15.12 -1.40
N HIS A 205 18.39 -15.95 -1.08
CA HIS A 205 18.62 -17.19 -0.37
C HIS A 205 19.57 -18.13 -1.11
N LYS A 206 19.41 -18.26 -2.44
CA LYS A 206 20.31 -19.07 -3.26
C LYS A 206 21.73 -18.49 -3.35
N MET A 207 21.86 -17.17 -3.42
CA MET A 207 23.17 -16.52 -3.34
C MET A 207 23.85 -16.78 -2.00
N GLU A 208 23.13 -16.64 -0.89
CA GLU A 208 23.66 -16.95 0.45
C GLU A 208 24.09 -18.42 0.58
N GLU A 209 23.33 -19.38 0.04
CA GLU A 209 23.74 -20.79 -0.01
C GLU A 209 25.03 -20.99 -0.81
N VAL A 210 25.15 -20.33 -1.97
CA VAL A 210 26.37 -20.38 -2.80
C VAL A 210 27.56 -19.70 -2.11
N GLU A 211 27.34 -18.61 -1.38
CA GLU A 211 28.41 -17.95 -0.62
C GLU A 211 28.88 -18.78 0.58
N LYS A 212 27.94 -19.41 1.31
CA LYS A 212 28.27 -20.32 2.41
C LYS A 212 29.10 -21.50 1.92
N THR A 213 28.67 -22.15 0.84
CA THR A 213 29.43 -23.28 0.26
C THR A 213 30.82 -22.85 -0.21
N LYS A 214 30.96 -21.69 -0.86
CA LYS A 214 32.27 -21.12 -1.21
C LYS A 214 33.15 -20.85 0.01
N MET A 215 32.56 -20.32 1.09
CA MET A 215 33.27 -20.05 2.33
C MET A 215 33.75 -21.35 3.00
N GLU A 216 32.90 -22.38 3.04
CA GLU A 216 33.24 -23.70 3.56
C GLU A 216 34.36 -24.36 2.74
N GLU A 217 34.28 -24.31 1.40
CA GLU A 217 35.34 -24.81 0.52
C GLU A 217 36.67 -24.07 0.71
N ALA A 218 36.63 -22.74 0.90
CA ALA A 218 37.82 -21.94 1.18
C ALA A 218 38.43 -22.34 2.54
N MET A 219 37.61 -22.46 3.59
CA MET A 219 38.06 -22.89 4.92
C MET A 219 38.67 -24.31 4.87
N GLN A 220 38.09 -25.21 4.08
CA GLN A 220 38.63 -26.56 3.90
C GLN A 220 39.99 -26.52 3.19
N LYS A 221 40.14 -25.71 2.12
CA LYS A 221 41.42 -25.54 1.41
C LYS A 221 42.50 -24.98 2.33
N ASP A 222 42.16 -23.99 3.16
CA ASP A 222 43.09 -23.42 4.13
C ASP A 222 43.51 -24.47 5.17
N ALA A 223 42.56 -25.26 5.69
CA ALA A 223 42.85 -26.35 6.62
C ALA A 223 43.76 -27.42 5.99
N ASP A 224 43.50 -27.82 4.74
CA ASP A 224 44.30 -28.79 4.00
C ASP A 224 45.71 -28.24 3.71
N SER A 225 45.83 -26.95 3.40
CA SER A 225 47.12 -26.27 3.22
C SER A 225 47.95 -26.32 4.50
N VAL A 226 47.38 -25.93 5.63
CA VAL A 226 48.05 -25.98 6.95
C VAL A 226 48.45 -27.41 7.30
N LEU A 227 47.56 -28.38 7.08
CA LEU A 227 47.85 -29.80 7.35
C LEU A 227 48.97 -30.32 6.44
N SER A 228 49.02 -29.90 5.17
CA SER A 228 50.11 -30.24 4.25
C SER A 228 51.47 -29.69 4.71
N GLU A 229 51.49 -28.48 5.29
CA GLU A 229 52.71 -27.89 5.84
C GLU A 229 53.18 -28.62 7.09
N VAL A 230 52.27 -28.93 8.02
CA VAL A 230 52.60 -29.65 9.27
C VAL A 230 53.11 -31.05 8.95
N THR A 231 52.47 -31.77 8.02
CA THR A 231 52.91 -33.10 7.58
C THR A 231 54.28 -33.05 6.90
N LYS A 232 54.55 -32.02 6.09
CA LYS A 232 55.88 -31.78 5.51
C LYS A 232 56.94 -31.55 6.59
N LYS A 233 56.69 -30.64 7.54
CA LYS A 233 57.59 -30.34 8.67
C LYS A 233 57.89 -31.59 9.50
N LYS A 234 56.86 -32.40 9.79
CA LYS A 234 57.01 -33.70 10.47
C LYS A 234 57.88 -34.67 9.67
N SER A 235 57.67 -34.77 8.36
CA SER A 235 58.47 -35.63 7.48
C SER A 235 59.93 -35.20 7.45
N ASP A 236 60.20 -33.89 7.43
CA ASP A 236 61.54 -33.34 7.38
C ASP A 236 62.28 -33.55 8.71
N ALA A 237 61.63 -33.34 9.85
CA ALA A 237 62.18 -33.69 11.16
C ALA A 237 62.57 -35.18 11.23
N ARG A 238 61.72 -36.07 10.71
CA ARG A 238 62.02 -37.52 10.64
C ARG A 238 63.21 -37.83 9.72
N LYS A 239 63.34 -37.15 8.58
CA LYS A 239 64.50 -37.29 7.68
C LYS A 239 65.80 -36.86 8.37
N GLN A 240 65.78 -35.76 9.11
CA GLN A 240 66.96 -35.27 9.85
C GLN A 240 67.38 -36.25 10.95
N LEU A 241 66.43 -36.80 11.71
CA LEU A 241 66.72 -37.85 12.70
C LEU A 241 67.32 -39.10 12.05
N SER A 242 66.78 -39.53 10.90
CA SER A 242 67.34 -40.66 10.14
C SER A 242 68.76 -40.39 9.63
N LEU A 243 69.03 -39.16 9.16
CA LEU A 243 70.36 -38.75 8.71
C LEU A 243 71.36 -38.79 9.87
N ILE A 244 70.99 -38.23 11.03
CA ILE A 244 71.82 -38.27 12.24
C ILE A 244 72.09 -39.72 12.67
N SER A 245 71.07 -40.59 12.66
CA SER A 245 71.27 -42.02 12.93
C SER A 245 72.26 -42.68 11.97
N SER A 246 72.18 -42.35 10.68
CA SER A 246 73.12 -42.86 9.67
C SER A 246 74.56 -42.33 9.89
N LEU A 247 74.72 -41.07 10.34
CA LEU A 247 76.02 -40.49 10.67
C LEU A 247 76.65 -41.16 11.91
N ILE A 248 75.85 -41.48 12.92
CA ILE A 248 76.29 -42.25 14.09
C ILE A 248 76.78 -43.64 13.66
N LYS A 249 76.00 -44.33 12.81
CA LYS A 249 76.40 -45.64 12.26
C LYS A 249 77.70 -45.56 11.45
N LEU A 250 77.84 -44.56 10.58
CA LEU A 250 79.05 -44.36 9.80
C LEU A 250 80.28 -44.10 10.71
N ARG A 251 80.11 -43.26 11.73
CA ARG A 251 81.19 -42.96 12.68
C ARG A 251 81.59 -44.19 13.49
N THR A 252 80.63 -44.96 14.00
CA THR A 252 80.91 -46.18 14.78
C THR A 252 81.65 -47.22 13.94
N VAL A 253 81.28 -47.39 12.66
CA VAL A 253 82.01 -48.25 11.72
C VAL A 253 83.44 -47.75 11.50
N ARG A 254 83.62 -46.45 11.26
CA ARG A 254 84.96 -45.85 11.06
C ARG A 254 85.83 -45.97 12.30
N GLU A 255 85.27 -45.75 13.47
CA GLU A 255 85.95 -45.88 14.76
C GLU A 255 86.37 -47.33 15.03
N ASN A 256 85.48 -48.30 14.76
CA ASN A 256 85.81 -49.72 14.85
C ASN A 256 86.93 -50.12 13.87
N THR A 257 86.90 -49.58 12.65
CA THR A 257 87.93 -49.85 11.63
C THR A 257 89.29 -49.25 12.01
N ALA A 258 89.31 -48.03 12.54
CA ALA A 258 90.53 -47.38 13.02
C ALA A 258 91.13 -48.12 14.23
N ASN A 259 90.28 -48.55 15.17
CA ASN A 259 90.69 -49.37 16.31
C ASN A 259 91.28 -50.72 15.89
N GLN A 260 90.69 -51.38 14.87
CA GLN A 260 91.24 -52.62 14.30
C GLN A 260 92.60 -52.41 13.62
N ARG A 261 92.89 -51.21 13.11
CA ARG A 261 94.19 -50.83 12.53
C ARG A 261 95.23 -50.37 13.56
N GLY A 262 94.85 -50.28 14.85
CA GLY A 262 95.73 -49.83 15.93
C GLY A 262 95.89 -48.31 16.05
N GLU A 263 95.07 -47.52 15.33
CA GLU A 263 95.05 -46.05 15.43
C GLU A 263 94.28 -45.61 16.68
N LYS A 264 94.85 -44.72 17.51
CA LYS A 264 94.17 -44.16 18.69
C LYS A 264 93.27 -43.00 18.28
N THR A 265 91.96 -43.22 18.24
CA THR A 265 90.99 -42.14 18.06
C THR A 265 90.93 -41.21 19.27
N SER A 266 90.92 -39.90 19.05
CA SER A 266 90.84 -38.87 20.11
C SER A 266 89.55 -38.97 20.93
N LEU A 267 89.69 -39.14 22.25
CA LEU A 267 88.57 -39.20 23.20
C LEU A 267 87.81 -37.88 23.31
N GLN A 268 88.50 -36.75 23.14
CA GLN A 268 87.87 -35.42 23.18
C GLN A 268 86.95 -35.20 21.99
N ASP A 269 87.39 -35.61 20.78
CA ASP A 269 86.58 -35.51 19.56
C ASP A 269 85.37 -36.43 19.58
N ARG A 270 85.49 -37.59 20.26
CA ARG A 270 84.36 -38.49 20.51
C ARG A 270 83.32 -37.86 21.42
N ARG A 271 83.77 -37.27 22.53
CA ARG A 271 82.88 -36.58 23.47
C ARG A 271 82.21 -35.37 22.81
N ALA A 272 82.96 -34.53 22.10
CA ALA A 272 82.44 -33.36 21.42
C ALA A 272 81.33 -33.73 20.41
N PHE A 273 81.56 -34.77 19.59
CA PHE A 273 80.54 -35.25 18.66
C PHE A 273 79.33 -35.86 19.33
N ASN A 274 79.51 -36.67 20.38
CA ASN A 274 78.37 -37.25 21.08
C ASN A 274 77.49 -36.15 21.67
N VAL A 275 78.09 -35.14 22.30
CA VAL A 275 77.36 -33.99 22.86
C VAL A 275 76.63 -33.20 21.77
N THR A 276 77.25 -32.92 20.63
CA THR A 276 76.57 -32.18 19.54
C THR A 276 75.47 -33.02 18.89
N THR A 277 75.68 -34.32 18.73
CA THR A 277 74.72 -35.24 18.13
C THR A 277 73.51 -35.44 19.03
N GLU A 278 73.72 -35.58 20.34
CA GLU A 278 72.66 -35.70 21.34
C GLU A 278 71.81 -34.42 21.43
N LYS A 279 72.44 -33.24 21.36
CA LYS A 279 71.72 -31.96 21.25
C LYS A 279 70.87 -31.86 19.98
N LEU A 280 71.39 -32.33 18.83
CA LEU A 280 70.63 -32.33 17.58
C LEU A 280 69.48 -33.32 17.61
N ILE A 281 69.69 -34.53 18.14
CA ILE A 281 68.64 -35.54 18.32
C ILE A 281 67.52 -34.97 19.19
N THR A 282 67.85 -34.44 20.37
CA THR A 282 66.83 -33.88 21.28
C THR A 282 66.07 -32.72 20.67
N MET A 283 66.73 -31.82 19.92
CA MET A 283 66.07 -30.72 19.21
C MET A 283 65.07 -31.22 18.15
N TRP A 284 65.49 -32.18 17.32
CA TRP A 284 64.64 -32.72 16.25
C TRP A 284 63.54 -33.65 16.78
N GLU A 285 63.79 -34.40 17.85
CA GLU A 285 62.76 -35.21 18.54
C GLU A 285 61.69 -34.32 19.16
N ASN A 286 62.08 -33.25 19.86
CA ASN A 286 61.12 -32.29 20.41
C ASN A 286 60.29 -31.64 19.31
N SER A 287 60.93 -31.20 18.22
CA SER A 287 60.23 -30.61 17.07
C SER A 287 59.28 -31.62 16.41
N PHE A 288 59.71 -32.88 16.24
CA PHE A 288 58.87 -33.95 15.70
C PHE A 288 57.64 -34.22 16.58
N GLN A 289 57.80 -34.24 17.91
CA GLN A 289 56.69 -34.43 18.84
C GLN A 289 55.68 -33.27 18.81
N VAL A 290 56.15 -32.04 18.66
CA VAL A 290 55.26 -30.87 18.50
C VAL A 290 54.44 -31.01 17.22
N TYR A 291 55.07 -31.27 16.08
CA TYR A 291 54.36 -31.44 14.80
C TYR A 291 53.42 -32.65 14.80
N LEU A 292 53.76 -33.72 15.52
CA LEU A 292 52.92 -34.91 15.64
C LEU A 292 51.64 -34.61 16.42
N LYS A 293 51.75 -33.88 17.54
CA LYS A 293 50.58 -33.43 18.32
C LYS A 293 49.73 -32.43 17.54
N GLU A 294 50.36 -31.50 16.82
CA GLU A 294 49.68 -30.52 15.98
C GLU A 294 48.89 -31.20 14.86
N GLU A 295 49.49 -32.16 14.14
CA GLU A 295 48.80 -32.95 13.10
C GLU A 295 47.60 -33.73 13.68
N GLN A 296 47.79 -34.39 14.84
CA GLN A 296 46.71 -35.13 15.50
C GLN A 296 45.57 -34.19 15.94
N GLY A 297 45.91 -33.02 16.49
CA GLY A 297 44.94 -32.00 16.87
C GLY A 297 44.13 -31.50 15.67
N LEU A 298 44.79 -31.16 14.57
CA LEU A 298 44.14 -30.69 13.34
C LEU A 298 43.23 -31.76 12.73
N LYS A 299 43.65 -33.02 12.67
CA LYS A 299 42.82 -34.13 12.19
C LYS A 299 41.57 -34.34 13.04
N LEU A 300 41.70 -34.29 14.36
CA LEU A 300 40.55 -34.40 15.26
C LEU A 300 39.59 -33.21 15.13
N MET A 301 40.10 -32.01 14.88
CA MET A 301 39.23 -30.85 14.61
C MET A 301 38.46 -31.00 13.30
N LEU A 302 39.11 -31.45 12.23
CA LEU A 302 38.47 -31.75 10.93
C LEU A 302 37.40 -32.83 11.06
N GLU A 303 37.70 -33.93 11.76
CA GLU A 303 36.75 -35.02 12.01
C GLU A 303 35.57 -34.55 12.85
N LYS A 304 35.81 -33.75 13.89
CA LYS A 304 34.75 -33.17 14.72
C LYS A 304 33.79 -32.31 13.89
N ASN A 305 34.30 -31.41 13.04
CA ASN A 305 33.46 -30.58 12.18
C ASN A 305 32.56 -31.43 11.27
N GLN A 306 33.11 -32.45 10.60
CA GLN A 306 32.32 -33.36 9.77
C GLN A 306 31.22 -34.08 10.56
N THR A 307 31.49 -34.49 11.80
CA THR A 307 30.48 -35.13 12.64
C THR A 307 29.42 -34.15 13.15
N GLU A 308 29.78 -32.90 13.43
CA GLU A 308 28.83 -31.84 13.83
C GLU A 308 27.87 -31.54 12.68
N ASP A 309 28.39 -31.39 11.46
CA ASP A 309 27.57 -31.19 10.25
C ASP A 309 26.63 -32.37 10.00
N SER A 310 27.12 -33.60 10.17
CA SER A 310 26.30 -34.82 10.07
C SER A 310 25.19 -34.88 11.14
N LYS A 311 25.48 -34.47 12.38
CA LYS A 311 24.49 -34.38 13.47
C LYS A 311 23.45 -33.30 13.20
N GLN A 312 23.87 -32.12 12.75
CA GLN A 312 22.95 -31.05 12.37
C GLN A 312 22.04 -31.47 11.20
N ALA A 313 22.59 -32.17 10.21
CA ALA A 313 21.80 -32.73 9.10
C ALA A 313 20.78 -33.77 9.57
N LYS A 314 21.13 -34.63 10.54
CA LYS A 314 20.19 -35.57 11.17
C LYS A 314 19.08 -34.85 11.95
N LEU A 315 19.43 -33.88 12.79
CA LEU A 315 18.46 -33.08 13.54
C LEU A 315 17.50 -32.32 12.62
N ALA A 316 18.00 -31.79 11.49
CA ALA A 316 17.16 -31.14 10.49
C ALA A 316 16.17 -32.12 9.83
N LYS A 317 16.60 -33.36 9.54
CA LYS A 317 15.71 -34.42 9.04
C LYS A 317 14.65 -34.81 10.07
N GLU A 318 15.03 -34.98 11.33
CA GLU A 318 14.11 -35.29 12.42
C GLU A 318 13.05 -34.19 12.59
N ARG A 319 13.46 -32.91 12.54
CA ARG A 319 12.52 -31.78 12.58
C ARG A 319 11.54 -31.78 11.41
N ARG A 320 12.02 -32.07 10.19
CA ARG A 320 11.15 -32.20 9.00
C ARG A 320 10.13 -33.32 9.18
N LEU A 321 10.60 -34.48 9.64
CA LEU A 321 9.74 -35.62 9.98
C LEU A 321 8.67 -35.20 10.99
N VAL A 322 9.05 -34.52 12.09
CA VAL A 322 8.08 -34.04 13.08
C VAL A 322 7.02 -33.12 12.46
N GLU A 323 7.39 -32.19 11.58
CA GLU A 323 6.43 -31.32 10.89
C GLU A 323 5.55 -32.09 9.87
N GLU A 324 6.09 -33.09 9.19
CA GLU A 324 5.32 -34.01 8.34
C GLU A 324 4.30 -34.79 9.17
N TRP A 325 4.73 -35.40 10.29
CA TRP A 325 3.84 -36.11 11.20
C TRP A 325 2.77 -35.21 11.82
N LYS A 326 3.13 -33.98 12.17
CA LYS A 326 2.17 -32.98 12.65
C LYS A 326 1.13 -32.66 11.58
N THR A 327 1.55 -32.55 10.33
CA THR A 327 0.67 -32.33 9.17
C THR A 327 -0.25 -33.52 8.92
N VAL A 328 0.24 -34.76 9.08
CA VAL A 328 -0.56 -35.98 8.92
C VAL A 328 -1.56 -36.15 10.07
N LEU A 329 -1.13 -35.96 11.32
CA LEU A 329 -1.95 -36.18 12.52
C LEU A 329 -3.00 -35.09 12.73
N PHE A 330 -2.65 -33.83 12.48
CA PHE A 330 -3.51 -32.68 12.78
C PHE A 330 -4.05 -31.96 11.53
N GLY A 331 -3.73 -32.49 10.34
CA GLY A 331 -3.98 -31.83 9.07
C GLY A 331 -2.96 -30.72 8.80
N GLN A 332 -2.95 -30.21 7.57
CA GLN A 332 -2.17 -29.01 7.27
C GLN A 332 -2.65 -27.87 8.18
N SER A 333 -1.72 -27.19 8.85
CA SER A 333 -1.98 -26.03 9.70
C SER A 333 -2.41 -24.86 8.82
N HIS A 334 -3.63 -24.94 8.31
CA HIS A 334 -4.32 -23.79 7.78
C HIS A 334 -4.94 -23.12 8.99
N ALA A 335 -4.46 -21.94 9.35
CA ALA A 335 -5.40 -20.97 9.91
C ALA A 335 -6.56 -20.96 8.91
N VAL A 336 -7.74 -21.43 9.34
CA VAL A 336 -8.92 -21.54 8.46
C VAL A 336 -8.99 -20.23 7.64
N PRO A 337 -9.01 -20.27 6.30
CA PRO A 337 -8.90 -19.04 5.52
C PRO A 337 -9.97 -18.05 5.95
N SER A 338 -9.66 -16.75 6.03
CA SER A 338 -10.61 -15.72 6.49
C SER A 338 -11.90 -15.63 5.66
N ASN A 339 -11.90 -16.26 4.49
CA ASN A 339 -13.03 -16.39 3.58
C ASN A 339 -13.93 -17.62 3.87
N HIS A 340 -13.50 -18.54 4.74
CA HIS A 340 -14.28 -19.73 5.07
C HIS A 340 -15.40 -19.35 6.08
N PRO A 341 -16.65 -19.78 5.87
CA PRO A 341 -17.78 -19.37 6.72
C PRO A 341 -17.60 -19.69 8.21
N THR A 342 -16.85 -20.75 8.53
CA THR A 342 -16.60 -21.17 9.92
C THR A 342 -15.42 -20.46 10.57
N TYR A 343 -14.59 -19.70 9.82
CA TYR A 343 -13.45 -18.97 10.38
C TYR A 343 -13.91 -18.02 11.49
N TRP A 344 -14.91 -17.20 11.18
CA TRP A 344 -15.41 -16.22 12.12
C TRP A 344 -16.02 -16.83 13.37
N ALA A 345 -16.67 -17.99 13.25
CA ALA A 345 -17.21 -18.71 14.40
C ALA A 345 -16.12 -19.29 15.29
N LEU A 346 -15.03 -19.82 14.72
CA LEU A 346 -13.94 -20.46 15.46
C LEU A 346 -12.97 -19.45 16.09
N THR A 347 -12.74 -18.29 15.45
CA THR A 347 -11.84 -17.24 15.96
C THR A 347 -12.55 -16.14 16.75
N ALA A 348 -13.87 -16.22 16.96
CA ALA A 348 -14.64 -15.17 17.64
C ALA A 348 -14.10 -14.86 19.04
N ALA A 349 -13.66 -15.89 19.77
CA ALA A 349 -13.10 -15.77 21.11
C ALA A 349 -11.76 -15.02 21.16
N GLU A 350 -10.98 -15.02 20.07
CA GLU A 350 -9.70 -14.31 20.01
C GLU A 350 -9.88 -12.79 19.87
N ARG A 351 -11.06 -12.34 19.48
CA ARG A 351 -11.36 -10.95 19.12
C ARG A 351 -12.21 -10.24 20.17
N GLU A 352 -13.06 -10.98 20.85
CA GLU A 352 -14.02 -10.44 21.81
C GLU A 352 -13.96 -11.20 23.13
N LEU A 353 -13.59 -10.48 24.20
CA LEU A 353 -13.41 -11.04 25.53
C LEU A 353 -14.72 -11.63 26.08
N GLU A 354 -15.87 -11.02 25.78
CA GLU A 354 -17.17 -11.52 26.24
C GLU A 354 -17.50 -12.88 25.61
N THR A 355 -17.19 -13.06 24.32
CA THR A 355 -17.34 -14.33 23.62
C THR A 355 -16.40 -15.40 24.18
N PHE A 356 -15.14 -15.04 24.48
CA PHE A 356 -14.23 -15.95 25.18
C PHE A 356 -14.76 -16.39 26.54
N ILE A 357 -15.25 -15.45 27.35
CA ILE A 357 -15.82 -15.74 28.67
C ILE A 357 -17.07 -16.61 28.54
N ALA A 358 -17.93 -16.38 27.55
CA ALA A 358 -19.13 -17.18 27.31
C ALA A 358 -18.78 -18.63 26.92
N ILE A 359 -17.81 -18.82 26.03
CA ILE A 359 -17.31 -20.15 25.67
C ILE A 359 -16.67 -20.81 26.89
N ARG A 360 -15.85 -20.11 27.67
CA ARG A 360 -15.24 -20.69 28.88
C ARG A 360 -16.31 -21.13 29.89
N LYS A 361 -17.33 -20.30 30.11
CA LYS A 361 -18.48 -20.63 30.97
C LYS A 361 -19.25 -21.84 30.47
N SER A 362 -19.44 -22.00 29.15
CA SER A 362 -20.11 -23.20 28.61
C SER A 362 -19.29 -24.46 28.88
N TRP A 363 -17.96 -24.41 28.75
CA TRP A 363 -17.08 -25.50 29.13
C TRP A 363 -17.10 -25.79 30.64
N ASP A 364 -17.19 -24.76 31.47
CA ASP A 364 -17.23 -24.91 32.93
C ASP A 364 -18.50 -25.65 33.41
N THR A 365 -19.57 -25.68 32.61
CA THR A 365 -20.76 -26.50 32.93
C THR A 365 -20.49 -28.01 32.92
N PHE A 366 -19.43 -28.44 32.24
CA PHE A 366 -19.01 -29.85 32.19
C PHE A 366 -17.97 -30.21 33.26
N LEU A 367 -17.55 -29.25 34.09
CA LEU A 367 -16.68 -29.53 35.22
C LEU A 367 -17.49 -30.17 36.35
N THR A 368 -17.17 -31.43 36.65
CA THR A 368 -17.73 -32.13 37.79
C THR A 368 -16.73 -32.17 38.94
N SER A 369 -17.21 -32.32 40.17
CA SER A 369 -16.33 -32.50 41.33
C SER A 369 -15.42 -33.73 41.14
N PRO A 370 -14.14 -33.70 41.57
CA PRO A 370 -13.22 -34.85 41.46
C PRO A 370 -13.74 -36.15 42.12
N HIS A 371 -14.76 -36.02 42.97
CA HIS A 371 -15.37 -37.11 43.74
C HIS A 371 -16.71 -37.58 43.16
N SER A 372 -17.17 -37.02 42.03
CA SER A 372 -18.39 -37.48 41.38
C SER A 372 -18.12 -38.71 40.51
N GLU A 373 -18.84 -39.80 40.75
CA GLU A 373 -18.70 -41.07 40.00
C GLU A 373 -19.06 -40.94 38.50
N ASN A 374 -19.87 -39.93 38.13
CA ASN A 374 -20.32 -39.70 36.75
C ASN A 374 -19.37 -38.83 35.90
N GLY A 375 -18.22 -38.42 36.44
CA GLY A 375 -17.24 -37.61 35.72
C GLY A 375 -16.17 -38.45 35.03
N SER A 376 -15.95 -38.25 33.73
CA SER A 376 -14.84 -38.88 33.00
C SER A 376 -13.54 -38.11 33.22
N LYS A 377 -12.45 -38.81 33.57
CA LYS A 377 -11.10 -38.21 33.59
C LYS A 377 -10.59 -38.03 32.16
N ILE A 378 -9.73 -37.03 31.94
CA ILE A 378 -9.01 -36.87 30.67
C ILE A 378 -8.22 -38.17 30.41
N PRO A 379 -8.45 -38.86 29.28
CA PRO A 379 -7.75 -40.10 28.97
C PRO A 379 -6.25 -39.87 28.86
N ILE A 380 -5.46 -40.73 29.49
CA ILE A 380 -4.00 -40.72 29.35
C ILE A 380 -3.67 -41.62 28.16
N GLY A 381 -3.36 -41.03 27.01
CA GLY A 381 -2.98 -41.75 25.78
C GLY A 381 -3.88 -41.43 24.58
N TRP A 382 -3.76 -42.24 23.52
CA TRP A 382 -4.57 -42.09 22.30
C TRP A 382 -6.00 -42.54 22.56
N ILE A 383 -6.96 -41.66 22.25
CA ILE A 383 -8.39 -41.97 22.30
C ILE A 383 -8.76 -42.56 20.94
N LEU A 384 -8.94 -43.89 20.90
CA LEU A 384 -9.41 -44.56 19.71
C LEU A 384 -10.92 -44.29 19.53
N PRO A 385 -11.41 -44.11 18.28
CA PRO A 385 -12.83 -43.99 18.02
C PRO A 385 -13.58 -45.22 18.56
N ASP A 386 -14.76 -44.99 19.13
CA ASP A 386 -15.62 -46.08 19.58
C ASP A 386 -16.02 -46.96 18.37
N GLN A 387 -16.04 -48.29 18.53
CA GLN A 387 -16.29 -49.22 17.42
C GLN A 387 -17.71 -49.06 16.83
N ASN A 388 -18.64 -48.50 17.62
CA ASN A 388 -20.02 -48.24 17.21
C ASN A 388 -20.25 -46.72 17.05
N THR A 389 -19.62 -46.11 16.05
CA THR A 389 -19.85 -44.69 15.73
C THR A 389 -21.26 -44.44 15.19
N ARG A 390 -21.87 -43.29 15.52
CA ARG A 390 -23.13 -42.81 14.89
C ARG A 390 -22.96 -42.66 13.37
N ASP A 391 -24.00 -42.96 12.58
CA ASP A 391 -24.06 -42.99 11.10
C ASP A 391 -23.25 -41.89 10.36
N ALA A 392 -23.20 -40.66 10.89
CA ALA A 392 -22.50 -39.53 10.27
C ALA A 392 -20.95 -39.69 10.22
N TRP A 393 -20.39 -40.51 11.11
CA TRP A 393 -18.94 -40.73 11.22
C TRP A 393 -18.48 -42.03 10.55
N GLU A 394 -19.40 -42.91 10.14
CA GLU A 394 -19.08 -44.19 9.51
C GLU A 394 -18.29 -44.01 8.20
N GLN A 395 -18.52 -42.91 7.48
CA GLN A 395 -17.81 -42.56 6.25
C GLN A 395 -16.30 -42.30 6.42
N TYR A 396 -15.84 -42.09 7.66
CA TYR A 396 -14.44 -41.81 7.98
C TYR A 396 -13.74 -42.99 8.68
N LEU A 397 -14.46 -44.09 8.95
CA LEU A 397 -13.87 -45.33 9.47
C LEU A 397 -13.19 -46.07 8.32
N ASP A 398 -11.87 -45.93 8.24
CA ASP A 398 -11.07 -46.68 7.28
C ASP A 398 -10.96 -48.14 7.75
N ARG A 399 -11.83 -49.02 7.24
CA ARG A 399 -11.89 -50.44 7.62
C ARG A 399 -10.62 -51.23 7.28
N ASN A 400 -9.69 -50.64 6.53
CA ASN A 400 -8.42 -51.24 6.15
C ASN A 400 -7.21 -50.70 6.94
N ALA A 401 -7.40 -49.75 7.85
CA ALA A 401 -6.34 -49.28 8.73
C ALA A 401 -6.10 -50.29 9.86
N LEU A 402 -5.28 -51.31 9.58
CA LEU A 402 -4.60 -52.09 10.61
C LEU A 402 -3.60 -51.16 11.30
N PHE A 403 -3.94 -50.67 12.48
CA PHE A 403 -2.97 -50.17 13.46
C PHE A 403 -2.36 -51.33 14.24
#